data_AF-A0A2V8J133-F1
#
_entry.id   AF-A0A2V8J133-F1
#
_cell.length_a   1.000
_cell.length_b   1.000
_cell.length_c   1.000
_cell.angle_alpha   90.00
_cell.angle_beta   90.00
_cell.angle_gamma   90.00
#
_symmetry.space_group_name_H-M   'P 1'
#
loop_
_entity.id
_entity.type
_entity.pdbx_description
1 polymer ?
#
loop_
_entity_poly.entity_id
_entity_poly.type
_entity_poly.pdbx_seq_one_letter_code
_entity_poly.pdbx_strand_id
1 'polypeptide(L)'
;MSLTIPLPEARRLAVASQGFETRPARPMIAHLRRLANQIHAFQIDSVNVLARAQYVPAFARLGPYPMHALDSLAYRRRELFEYWGHAACLLRIALYPFVRYRMQRHSEQTQKYMRSRRGAYTAKVYDEVGERGPLTAAELSNPGQRSGSCTTSARFLLSDTLVARCDLKADRARRVLVVQGAFLEPRQVARRVIADLTAELRQMQAWLELDRIEVGQRGDLAPLLRRAVSTSTRRRASTL
;
A
#
# COMPACT_ATOMS: atom_id res chain seq x y z
N MET A 1 23.02 -12.68 -30.59
CA MET A 1 23.76 -12.85 -29.32
C MET A 1 22.75 -12.92 -28.18
N SER A 2 22.72 -14.02 -27.43
CA SER A 2 21.91 -14.14 -26.20
C SER A 2 22.74 -13.66 -25.01
N LEU A 3 22.13 -12.84 -24.16
CA LEU A 3 22.76 -12.31 -22.94
C LEU A 3 22.26 -13.15 -21.76
N THR A 4 23.16 -13.82 -21.05
CA THR A 4 22.84 -14.69 -19.91
C THR A 4 23.20 -13.97 -18.62
N ILE A 5 22.22 -13.79 -17.72
CA ILE A 5 22.42 -13.20 -16.40
C ILE A 5 22.19 -14.24 -15.29
N PRO A 6 23.05 -14.31 -14.26
CA PRO A 6 22.82 -15.16 -13.09
C PRO A 6 21.53 -14.78 -12.34
N LEU A 7 20.85 -15.78 -11.76
CA LEU A 7 19.59 -15.59 -11.02
C LEU A 7 19.67 -14.53 -9.90
N PRO A 8 20.73 -14.46 -9.07
CA PRO A 8 20.85 -13.41 -8.05
C PRO A 8 20.92 -12.00 -8.64
N GLU A 9 21.56 -11.85 -9.81
CA GLU A 9 21.66 -10.57 -10.50
C GLU A 9 20.32 -10.16 -11.10
N ALA A 10 19.62 -11.09 -11.75
CA ALA A 10 18.27 -10.87 -12.25
C ALA A 10 17.30 -10.43 -11.13
N ARG A 11 17.39 -11.03 -9.94
CA ARG A 11 16.59 -10.62 -8.77
C ARG A 11 16.91 -9.20 -8.31
N ARG A 12 18.20 -8.87 -8.16
CA ARG A 12 18.60 -7.50 -7.76
C ARG A 12 18.14 -6.46 -8.77
N LEU A 13 18.27 -6.74 -10.07
CA LEU A 13 17.76 -5.87 -11.13
C LEU A 13 16.24 -5.70 -11.04
N ALA A 14 15.49 -6.76 -10.80
CA ALA A 14 14.04 -6.71 -10.65
C ALA A 14 13.58 -5.97 -9.39
N VAL A 15 14.33 -6.07 -8.29
CA VAL A 15 14.05 -5.35 -7.03
C VAL A 15 14.41 -3.87 -7.17
N ALA A 16 15.58 -3.57 -7.74
CA ALA A 16 16.06 -2.21 -7.99
C ALA A 16 15.16 -1.45 -8.97
N SER A 17 14.72 -2.09 -10.06
CA SER A 17 13.82 -1.47 -11.04
C SER A 17 12.48 -1.05 -10.44
N GLN A 18 12.06 -1.72 -9.36
CA GLN A 18 10.87 -1.37 -8.60
C GLN A 18 11.08 -0.22 -7.61
N GLY A 19 12.27 0.34 -7.47
CA GLY A 19 12.57 1.46 -6.57
C GLY A 19 12.86 1.04 -5.12
N PHE A 20 13.21 -0.23 -4.89
CA PHE A 20 13.75 -0.70 -3.61
C PHE A 20 15.27 -0.43 -3.55
N GLU A 21 15.62 0.84 -3.62
CA GLU A 21 17.00 1.32 -3.49
C GLU A 21 17.27 1.82 -2.07
N THR A 22 18.42 2.48 -1.87
CA THR A 22 18.74 3.11 -0.58
C THR A 22 17.69 4.16 -0.23
N ARG A 23 17.07 4.02 0.94
CA ARG A 23 16.03 4.96 1.39
C ARG A 23 16.63 6.33 1.71
N PRO A 24 15.99 7.43 1.29
CA PRO A 24 16.44 8.76 1.69
C PRO A 24 16.23 8.96 3.20
N ALA A 25 17.16 9.62 3.88
CA ALA A 25 17.05 9.91 5.31
C ALA A 25 15.80 10.74 5.66
N ARG A 26 15.37 11.62 4.74
CA ARG A 26 14.15 12.41 4.84
C ARG A 26 13.37 12.35 3.52
N PRO A 27 12.33 11.51 3.45
CA PRO A 27 11.49 11.41 2.26
C PRO A 27 10.73 12.71 2.00
N MET A 28 10.64 13.10 0.73
CA MET A 28 10.02 14.36 0.28
C MET A 28 9.22 14.11 -0.98
N ILE A 29 8.36 15.07 -1.36
CA ILE A 29 7.55 14.96 -2.58
C ILE A 29 8.39 14.72 -3.85
N ALA A 30 9.62 15.25 -3.92
CA ALA A 30 10.53 14.99 -5.03
C ALA A 30 10.93 13.51 -5.15
N HIS A 31 11.16 12.83 -4.02
CA HIS A 31 11.43 11.40 -3.98
C HIS A 31 10.19 10.60 -4.40
N LEU A 32 9.01 11.01 -3.95
CA LEU A 32 7.74 10.38 -4.35
C LEU A 32 7.47 10.54 -5.86
N ARG A 33 7.76 11.71 -6.43
CA ARG A 33 7.67 11.96 -7.87
C ARG A 33 8.64 11.07 -8.66
N ARG A 34 9.88 10.95 -8.20
CA ARG A 34 10.86 10.03 -8.81
C ARG A 34 10.38 8.59 -8.77
N LEU A 35 9.85 8.16 -7.62
CA LEU A 35 9.27 6.84 -7.49
C LEU A 35 8.09 6.63 -8.46
N ALA A 36 7.17 7.59 -8.55
CA ALA A 36 6.06 7.53 -9.49
C ALA A 36 6.53 7.44 -10.95
N ASN A 37 7.66 8.08 -11.29
CA ASN A 37 8.29 7.97 -12.60
C ASN A 37 8.89 6.59 -12.87
N GLN A 38 9.27 5.87 -11.83
CA GLN A 38 9.92 4.55 -11.92
C GLN A 38 8.90 3.41 -11.95
N ILE A 39 7.89 3.43 -11.07
CA ILE A 39 6.90 2.33 -10.97
C ILE A 39 5.61 2.59 -11.76
N HIS A 40 5.41 3.82 -12.25
CA HIS A 40 4.32 4.26 -13.13
C HIS A 40 2.89 4.19 -12.57
N ALA A 41 2.62 3.36 -11.57
CA ALA A 41 1.30 3.13 -11.01
C ALA A 41 1.35 2.87 -9.50
N PHE A 42 0.41 3.49 -8.76
CA PHE A 42 0.04 3.07 -7.41
C PHE A 42 -1.35 2.46 -7.46
N GLN A 43 -1.49 1.19 -7.09
CA GLN A 43 -2.81 0.55 -7.03
C GLN A 43 -3.68 1.22 -5.94
N ILE A 44 -4.91 1.55 -6.32
CA ILE A 44 -5.97 2.02 -5.43
C ILE A 44 -6.78 0.80 -5.01
N ASP A 45 -7.01 0.69 -3.71
CA ASP A 45 -7.86 -0.36 -3.15
C ASP A 45 -8.71 0.22 -2.03
N SER A 46 -9.90 -0.36 -1.85
CA SER A 46 -10.81 -0.07 -0.74
C SER A 46 -10.35 -0.65 0.60
N VAL A 47 -9.40 -1.60 0.58
CA VAL A 47 -8.81 -2.18 1.79
C VAL A 47 -8.06 -1.11 2.59
N ASN A 48 -8.48 -0.94 3.85
CA ASN A 48 -7.92 0.04 4.79
C ASN A 48 -7.69 -0.57 6.18
N VAL A 49 -7.11 -1.77 6.23
CA VAL A 49 -6.82 -2.48 7.50
C VAL A 49 -5.62 -1.85 8.22
N LEU A 50 -4.63 -1.37 7.46
CA LEU A 50 -3.41 -0.74 7.97
C LEU A 50 -3.38 0.76 7.63
N ALA A 51 -3.45 1.03 6.33
CA ALA A 51 -3.64 2.33 5.71
C ALA A 51 -4.28 2.07 4.32
N ARG A 52 -4.70 3.13 3.62
CA ARG A 52 -5.14 2.98 2.23
C ARG A 52 -4.03 2.34 1.40
N ALA A 53 -4.37 1.33 0.60
CA ALA A 53 -3.37 0.50 -0.08
C ALA A 53 -2.37 1.30 -0.92
N GLN A 54 -2.81 2.37 -1.60
CA GLN A 54 -1.97 3.23 -2.43
C GLN A 54 -0.82 3.91 -1.67
N TYR A 55 -0.91 4.04 -0.34
CA TYR A 55 0.12 4.69 0.47
C TYR A 55 1.28 3.78 0.84
N VAL A 56 1.02 2.48 0.98
CA VAL A 56 1.98 1.51 1.49
C VAL A 56 3.16 1.27 0.54
N PRO A 57 2.98 1.19 -0.80
CA PRO A 57 4.09 1.02 -1.74
C PRO A 57 5.17 2.09 -1.63
N ALA A 58 4.77 3.35 -1.42
CA ALA A 58 5.70 4.46 -1.23
C ALA A 58 6.43 4.37 0.11
N PHE A 59 5.74 4.01 1.19
CA PHE A 59 6.37 3.77 2.49
C PHE A 59 7.42 2.65 2.41
N ALA A 60 7.11 1.54 1.76
CA ALA A 60 8.02 0.41 1.65
C ALA A 60 9.36 0.75 0.95
N ARG A 61 9.35 1.76 0.05
CA ARG A 61 10.49 2.15 -0.79
C ARG A 61 11.22 3.39 -0.28
N LEU A 62 10.49 4.32 0.32
CA LEU A 62 11.05 5.60 0.76
C LEU A 62 11.16 5.68 2.29
N GLY A 63 10.43 4.86 3.03
CA GLY A 63 10.25 5.02 4.48
C GLY A 63 9.14 6.05 4.80
N PRO A 64 9.17 6.67 5.99
CA PRO A 64 8.12 7.57 6.47
C PRO A 64 8.09 8.87 5.66
N TYR A 65 7.24 8.91 4.63
CA TYR A 65 7.00 10.08 3.79
C TYR A 65 5.71 10.81 4.18
N PRO A 66 5.60 12.12 3.91
CA PRO A 66 4.35 12.84 4.14
C PRO A 66 3.23 12.28 3.26
N MET A 67 2.23 11.60 3.84
CA MET A 67 1.14 10.95 3.09
C MET A 67 0.40 11.93 2.17
N HIS A 68 0.18 13.16 2.64
CA HIS A 68 -0.45 14.23 1.86
C HIS A 68 0.31 14.57 0.57
N ALA A 69 1.59 14.18 0.43
CA ALA A 69 2.34 14.39 -0.79
C ALA A 69 1.79 13.54 -1.95
N LEU A 70 1.31 12.31 -1.69
CA LEU A 70 0.69 11.49 -2.74
C LEU A 70 -0.63 12.11 -3.19
N ASP A 71 -1.45 12.53 -2.23
CA ASP A 71 -2.72 13.22 -2.51
C ASP A 71 -2.47 14.54 -3.25
N SER A 72 -1.40 15.26 -2.90
CA SER A 72 -1.01 16.47 -3.60
C SER A 72 -0.58 16.18 -5.04
N LEU A 73 0.12 15.08 -5.33
CA LEU A 73 0.49 14.71 -6.70
C LEU A 73 -0.73 14.31 -7.53
N ALA A 74 -1.68 13.59 -6.93
CA ALA A 74 -2.91 13.14 -7.60
C ALA A 74 -3.93 14.27 -7.81
N TYR A 75 -4.33 14.96 -6.74
CA TYR A 75 -5.53 15.80 -6.77
C TYR A 75 -5.24 17.29 -6.86
N ARG A 76 -4.10 17.76 -6.30
CA ARG A 76 -3.75 19.20 -6.34
C ARG A 76 -2.90 19.58 -7.55
N ARG A 77 -1.79 18.86 -7.77
CA ARG A 77 -0.85 19.11 -8.87
C ARG A 77 -1.23 18.39 -10.16
N ARG A 78 -2.11 17.38 -10.08
CA ARG A 78 -2.57 16.55 -11.22
C ARG A 78 -1.42 15.95 -12.03
N GLU A 79 -0.34 15.60 -11.34
CA GLU A 79 0.79 14.85 -11.91
C GLU A 79 0.46 13.35 -12.01
N LEU A 80 -0.49 12.90 -11.18
CA LEU A 80 -1.11 11.57 -11.27
C LEU A 80 -2.60 11.72 -11.57
N PHE A 81 -3.19 10.71 -12.20
CA PHE A 81 -4.63 10.62 -12.44
C PHE A 81 -5.15 9.23 -12.12
N GLU A 82 -6.43 9.14 -11.75
CA GLU A 82 -7.10 7.87 -11.50
C GLU A 82 -7.56 7.22 -12.80
N TYR A 83 -7.21 5.95 -12.99
CA TYR A 83 -7.72 5.17 -14.12
C TYR A 83 -7.66 3.66 -13.86
N TRP A 84 -8.53 2.92 -14.55
CA TRP A 84 -8.52 1.47 -14.59
C TRP A 84 -7.47 0.97 -15.59
N GLY A 85 -6.24 0.78 -15.11
CA GLY A 85 -5.12 0.20 -15.86
C GLY A 85 -5.21 -1.33 -15.90
N HIS A 86 -4.24 -2.01 -15.27
CA HIS A 86 -4.39 -3.43 -14.93
C HIS A 86 -5.35 -3.62 -13.73
N ALA A 87 -5.40 -2.63 -12.85
CA ALA A 87 -6.34 -2.46 -11.74
C ALA A 87 -6.70 -0.97 -11.62
N ALA A 88 -7.55 -0.60 -10.66
CA ALA A 88 -7.72 0.81 -10.30
C ALA A 88 -6.38 1.35 -9.78
N CYS A 89 -5.86 2.42 -10.41
CA CYS A 89 -4.54 2.95 -10.11
C CYS A 89 -4.50 4.48 -10.17
N LEU A 90 -3.59 5.07 -9.39
CA LEU A 90 -3.01 6.38 -9.68
C LEU A 90 -1.87 6.20 -10.69
N LEU A 91 -2.08 6.66 -11.92
CA LEU A 91 -1.10 6.60 -13.02
C LEU A 91 -0.45 7.95 -13.22
N ARG A 92 0.79 7.97 -13.73
CA ARG A 92 1.41 9.23 -14.18
C ARG A 92 0.63 9.87 -15.31
N ILE A 93 0.41 11.19 -15.25
CA ILE A 93 -0.27 11.94 -16.31
C ILE A 93 0.40 11.80 -17.69
N ALA A 94 1.72 11.61 -17.72
CA ALA A 94 2.47 11.35 -18.94
C ALA A 94 2.04 10.05 -19.67
N LEU A 95 1.33 9.15 -18.98
CA LEU A 95 0.78 7.92 -19.56
C LEU A 95 -0.59 8.12 -20.20
N TYR A 96 -1.24 9.26 -19.95
CA TYR A 96 -2.59 9.54 -20.45
C TYR A 96 -2.72 9.38 -21.98
N PRO A 97 -1.81 9.90 -22.83
CA PRO A 97 -1.89 9.70 -24.27
C PRO A 97 -1.85 8.22 -24.68
N PHE A 98 -1.07 7.41 -23.97
CA PHE A 98 -0.87 5.98 -24.27
C PHE A 98 -2.05 5.11 -23.83
N VAL A 99 -2.89 5.58 -22.89
CA VAL A 99 -4.06 4.82 -22.42
C VAL A 99 -5.39 5.34 -22.95
N ARG A 100 -5.41 6.49 -23.64
CA ARG A 100 -6.63 7.14 -24.13
C ARG A 100 -7.51 6.22 -25.00
N TYR A 101 -6.92 5.40 -25.87
CA TYR A 101 -7.66 4.45 -26.69
C TYR A 101 -8.40 3.40 -25.85
N ARG A 102 -7.80 2.95 -24.74
CA ARG A 102 -8.44 2.05 -23.77
C ARG A 102 -9.57 2.77 -23.05
N MET A 103 -9.37 4.03 -22.66
CA MET A 103 -10.40 4.84 -22.00
C MET A 103 -11.65 4.97 -22.87
N GLN A 104 -11.46 5.29 -24.16
CA GLN A 104 -12.55 5.40 -25.12
C GLN A 104 -13.30 4.07 -25.27
N ARG A 105 -12.57 2.97 -25.51
CA ARG A 105 -13.17 1.63 -25.62
C ARG A 105 -13.92 1.23 -24.35
N HIS A 106 -13.36 1.49 -23.16
CA HIS A 106 -14.04 1.21 -21.89
C HIS A 106 -15.30 2.07 -21.73
N SER A 107 -15.27 3.35 -22.13
CA SER A 107 -16.45 4.22 -22.10
C SER A 107 -17.58 3.67 -22.98
N GLU A 108 -17.29 3.31 -24.23
CA GLU A 108 -18.24 2.70 -25.16
C GLU A 108 -18.83 1.39 -24.61
N GLN A 109 -17.97 0.53 -24.06
CA GLN A 109 -18.40 -0.71 -23.42
C GLN A 109 -19.30 -0.48 -22.21
N THR A 110 -18.95 0.47 -21.34
CA THR A 110 -19.75 0.83 -20.16
C THR A 110 -21.11 1.38 -20.59
N GLN A 111 -21.17 2.26 -21.59
CA GLN A 111 -22.43 2.76 -22.15
C GLN A 111 -23.30 1.62 -22.69
N LYS A 112 -22.73 0.69 -23.44
CA LYS A 112 -23.44 -0.50 -23.93
C LYS A 112 -23.94 -1.39 -22.77
N TYR A 113 -23.12 -1.56 -21.73
CA TYR A 113 -23.50 -2.33 -20.54
C TYR A 113 -24.65 -1.69 -19.77
N MET A 114 -24.61 -0.37 -19.55
CA MET A 114 -25.66 0.37 -18.84
C MET A 114 -27.03 0.29 -19.53
N ARG A 115 -27.06 0.14 -20.87
CA ARG A 115 -28.30 -0.11 -21.64
C ARG A 115 -28.85 -1.54 -21.51
N SER A 116 -28.08 -2.46 -20.94
CA SER A 116 -28.51 -3.85 -20.74
C SER A 116 -29.30 -4.01 -19.44
N ARG A 117 -30.16 -5.04 -19.36
CA ARG A 117 -30.87 -5.39 -18.11
C ARG A 117 -29.93 -5.59 -16.91
N ARG A 118 -28.71 -6.11 -17.13
CA ARG A 118 -27.72 -6.32 -16.06
C ARG A 118 -27.08 -5.02 -15.57
N GLY A 119 -26.96 -4.02 -16.43
CA GLY A 119 -26.34 -2.73 -16.11
C GLY A 119 -27.32 -1.65 -15.65
N ALA A 120 -28.61 -1.95 -15.56
CA ALA A 120 -29.65 -0.99 -15.19
C ALA A 120 -29.39 -0.31 -13.82
N TYR A 121 -28.82 -1.05 -12.85
CA TYR A 121 -28.43 -0.47 -11.57
C TYR A 121 -27.25 0.50 -11.71
N THR A 122 -26.23 0.13 -12.49
CA THR A 122 -25.09 1.02 -12.78
C THR A 122 -25.53 2.30 -13.48
N ALA A 123 -26.51 2.23 -14.38
CA ALA A 123 -27.10 3.41 -15.03
C ALA A 123 -27.74 4.35 -14.00
N LYS A 124 -28.56 3.82 -13.07
CA LYS A 124 -29.16 4.62 -11.99
C LYS A 124 -28.12 5.31 -11.11
N VAL A 125 -27.07 4.59 -10.72
CA VAL A 125 -25.96 5.15 -9.94
C VAL A 125 -25.24 6.25 -10.73
N TYR A 126 -25.04 6.06 -12.04
CA TYR A 126 -24.42 7.05 -12.91
C TYR A 126 -25.25 8.34 -12.98
N ASP A 127 -26.56 8.22 -13.18
CA ASP A 127 -27.49 9.36 -13.23
C ASP A 127 -27.53 10.10 -11.88
N GLU A 128 -27.62 9.36 -10.77
CA GLU A 128 -27.65 9.92 -9.42
C GLU A 128 -26.37 10.72 -9.08
N VAL A 129 -25.20 10.23 -9.47
CA VAL A 129 -23.92 10.97 -9.34
C VAL A 129 -23.88 12.18 -10.27
N GLY A 130 -24.47 12.10 -11.47
CA GLY A 130 -24.60 13.22 -12.38
C GLY A 130 -25.47 14.36 -11.82
N GLU A 131 -26.55 14.01 -11.13
CA GLU A 131 -27.50 14.97 -10.55
C GLU A 131 -27.03 15.55 -9.21
N ARG A 132 -26.51 14.70 -8.32
CA ARG A 132 -26.16 15.07 -6.94
C ARG A 132 -24.68 15.42 -6.75
N GLY A 133 -23.85 15.20 -7.76
CA GLY A 133 -22.41 15.37 -7.68
C GLY A 133 -21.69 14.21 -6.99
N PRO A 134 -20.49 14.44 -6.41
CA PRO A 134 -19.70 13.39 -5.78
C PRO A 134 -20.43 12.74 -4.60
N LEU A 135 -20.66 11.43 -4.68
CA LEU A 135 -21.30 10.63 -3.64
C LEU A 135 -20.38 9.49 -3.18
N THR A 136 -20.43 9.16 -1.90
CA THR A 136 -19.91 7.90 -1.39
C THR A 136 -20.91 6.77 -1.61
N ALA A 137 -20.44 5.52 -1.58
CA ALA A 137 -21.30 4.36 -1.73
C ALA A 137 -22.43 4.28 -0.69
N ALA A 138 -22.25 4.88 0.50
CA ALA A 138 -23.25 4.90 1.56
C ALA A 138 -24.33 5.98 1.36
N GLU A 139 -24.05 7.01 0.56
CA GLU A 139 -24.97 8.12 0.28
C GLU A 139 -25.86 7.88 -0.94
N LEU A 140 -25.63 6.76 -1.65
CA LEU A 140 -26.49 6.27 -2.73
C LEU A 140 -27.87 5.94 -2.19
N SER A 141 -28.89 6.15 -3.01
CA SER A 141 -30.28 5.88 -2.64
C SER A 141 -30.56 4.39 -2.34
N ASN A 142 -29.74 3.48 -2.88
CA ASN A 142 -29.82 2.04 -2.59
C ASN A 142 -28.43 1.45 -2.37
N PRO A 143 -27.82 1.65 -1.19
CA PRO A 143 -26.49 1.12 -0.90
C PRO A 143 -26.61 -0.39 -0.66
N GLY A 144 -25.96 -1.20 -1.48
CA GLY A 144 -25.93 -2.66 -1.28
C GLY A 144 -25.37 -3.08 0.08
N GLN A 145 -25.59 -4.34 0.49
CA GLN A 145 -25.11 -4.84 1.79
C GLN A 145 -23.60 -5.09 1.78
N ARG A 146 -22.89 -4.68 2.85
CA ARG A 146 -21.49 -5.03 3.09
C ARG A 146 -21.42 -6.35 3.85
N SER A 147 -20.71 -7.35 3.31
CA SER A 147 -20.38 -8.59 4.02
C SER A 147 -18.87 -8.87 3.94
N GLY A 148 -18.24 -9.12 5.10
CA GLY A 148 -16.86 -9.62 5.20
C GLY A 148 -15.90 -8.77 6.05
N SER A 149 -14.98 -9.46 6.75
CA SER A 149 -13.81 -8.85 7.41
C SER A 149 -12.56 -9.05 6.54
N CYS A 150 -11.91 -7.96 6.11
CA CYS A 150 -10.64 -8.06 5.38
C CYS A 150 -9.45 -8.08 6.35
N THR A 151 -8.49 -8.98 6.13
CA THR A 151 -7.18 -9.01 6.80
C THR A 151 -6.11 -8.79 5.75
N THR A 152 -5.09 -7.97 6.05
CA THR A 152 -3.99 -7.69 5.13
C THR A 152 -2.69 -8.31 5.64
N SER A 153 -2.12 -9.23 4.85
CA SER A 153 -0.79 -9.79 5.10
C SER A 153 0.28 -8.97 4.38
N ALA A 154 1.20 -8.36 5.13
CA ALA A 154 2.36 -7.66 4.60
C ALA A 154 3.56 -8.61 4.50
N ARG A 155 4.28 -8.53 3.37
CA ARG A 155 5.49 -9.30 3.10
C ARG A 155 6.71 -8.45 3.43
N PHE A 156 7.64 -8.99 4.22
CA PHE A 156 8.84 -8.27 4.67
C PHE A 156 10.07 -8.72 3.86
N LEU A 157 10.61 -7.80 3.07
CA LEU A 157 11.80 -7.99 2.25
C LEU A 157 13.01 -7.38 2.95
N LEU A 158 14.07 -8.15 3.11
CA LEU A 158 15.37 -7.68 3.59
C LEU A 158 16.41 -7.92 2.49
N SER A 159 17.07 -6.84 2.05
CA SER A 159 17.89 -6.82 0.83
C SER A 159 17.07 -7.23 -0.40
N ASP A 160 17.26 -8.44 -0.93
CA ASP A 160 16.57 -9.00 -2.08
C ASP A 160 15.77 -10.27 -1.73
N THR A 161 15.71 -10.63 -0.44
CA THR A 161 15.15 -11.90 0.03
C THR A 161 13.93 -11.65 0.92
N LEU A 162 12.87 -12.43 0.72
CA LEU A 162 11.71 -12.41 1.61
C LEU A 162 12.09 -13.14 2.90
N VAL A 163 12.09 -12.42 4.03
CA VAL A 163 12.59 -12.98 5.29
C VAL A 163 11.51 -13.21 6.34
N ALA A 164 10.38 -12.51 6.26
CA ALA A 164 9.24 -12.70 7.14
C ALA A 164 7.92 -12.27 6.50
N ARG A 165 6.81 -12.71 7.11
CA ARG A 165 5.45 -12.21 6.87
C ARG A 165 4.85 -11.70 8.16
N CYS A 166 4.15 -10.59 8.08
CA CYS A 166 3.42 -10.03 9.22
C CYS A 166 2.00 -9.65 8.80
N ASP A 167 1.04 -10.06 9.60
CA ASP A 167 -0.36 -9.63 9.45
C ASP A 167 -0.54 -8.36 10.29
N LEU A 168 -0.79 -7.23 9.63
CA LEU A 168 -0.77 -5.93 10.27
C LEU A 168 -2.15 -5.28 10.24
N LYS A 169 -2.51 -4.62 11.34
CA LYS A 169 -3.73 -3.82 11.47
C LYS A 169 -3.41 -2.53 12.23
N ALA A 170 -3.92 -1.41 11.72
CA ALA A 170 -3.93 -0.16 12.48
C ALA A 170 -5.27 -0.06 13.21
N ASP A 171 -5.24 -0.27 14.54
CA ASP A 171 -6.39 0.01 15.39
C ASP A 171 -6.39 1.50 15.74
N ARG A 172 -7.12 2.29 14.96
CA ARG A 172 -7.16 3.76 15.10
C ARG A 172 -7.89 4.21 16.35
N ALA A 173 -8.91 3.47 16.81
CA ALA A 173 -9.64 3.78 18.03
C ALA A 173 -8.74 3.62 19.26
N ARG A 174 -7.93 2.55 19.30
CA ARG A 174 -6.96 2.31 20.38
C ARG A 174 -5.60 2.98 20.16
N ARG A 175 -5.38 3.56 18.98
CA ARG A 175 -4.10 4.12 18.51
C ARG A 175 -2.94 3.12 18.58
N VAL A 176 -3.19 1.88 18.13
CA VAL A 176 -2.23 0.76 18.20
C VAL A 176 -1.93 0.20 16.82
N LEU A 177 -0.65 -0.05 16.54
CA LEU A 177 -0.24 -0.94 15.46
C LEU A 177 -0.28 -2.40 15.96
N VAL A 178 -1.26 -3.16 15.50
CA VAL A 178 -1.47 -4.56 15.88
C VAL A 178 -0.77 -5.46 14.87
N VAL A 179 0.18 -6.28 15.33
CA VAL A 179 0.76 -7.39 14.57
C VAL A 179 -0.03 -8.64 14.93
N GLN A 180 -1.03 -8.98 14.13
CA GLN A 180 -1.93 -10.11 14.39
C GLN A 180 -1.20 -11.46 14.30
N GLY A 181 -0.21 -11.55 13.43
CA GLY A 181 0.69 -12.70 13.31
C GLY A 181 2.04 -12.31 12.71
N ALA A 182 3.10 -13.03 13.09
CA ALA A 182 4.45 -12.82 12.58
C ALA A 182 5.12 -14.18 12.32
N PHE A 183 5.49 -14.42 11.06
CA PHE A 183 5.98 -15.70 10.57
C PHE A 183 7.36 -15.52 9.92
N LEU A 184 8.30 -16.39 10.23
CA LEU A 184 9.60 -16.45 9.58
C LEU A 184 9.49 -17.19 8.23
N GLU A 185 10.17 -16.69 7.20
CA GLU A 185 10.24 -17.43 5.94
C GLU A 185 11.21 -18.62 6.02
N PRO A 186 11.02 -19.68 5.21
CA PRO A 186 11.90 -20.83 5.22
C PRO A 186 13.37 -20.45 5.01
N ARG A 187 14.27 -21.16 5.70
CA ARG A 187 15.73 -20.99 5.64
C ARG A 187 16.26 -19.65 6.16
N GLN A 188 15.45 -18.90 6.90
CA GLN A 188 15.87 -17.66 7.54
C GLN A 188 16.20 -17.88 9.02
N VAL A 189 16.93 -16.92 9.60
CA VAL A 189 17.35 -16.96 11.01
C VAL A 189 16.68 -15.82 11.76
N ALA A 190 15.78 -16.15 12.70
CA ALA A 190 14.98 -15.17 13.44
C ALA A 190 15.83 -14.05 14.08
N ARG A 191 16.99 -14.39 14.67
CA ARG A 191 17.88 -13.40 15.32
C ARG A 191 18.43 -12.34 14.36
N ARG A 192 18.60 -12.67 13.08
CA ARG A 192 19.04 -11.72 12.04
C ARG A 192 17.90 -10.81 11.57
N VAL A 193 16.67 -11.33 11.58
CA VAL A 193 15.49 -10.61 11.07
C VAL A 193 14.86 -9.70 12.12
N ILE A 194 14.94 -10.07 13.40
CA ILE A 194 14.09 -9.45 14.44
C ILE A 194 14.39 -7.98 14.67
N ALA A 195 15.67 -7.57 14.61
CA ALA A 195 16.08 -6.19 14.84
C ALA A 195 15.54 -5.27 13.73
N ASP A 196 15.77 -5.66 12.47
CA ASP A 196 15.32 -4.90 11.30
C ASP A 196 13.79 -4.87 11.21
N LEU A 197 13.12 -6.01 11.43
CA LEU A 197 11.66 -6.06 11.46
C LEU A 197 11.09 -5.15 12.55
N THR A 198 11.68 -5.14 13.75
CA THR A 198 11.23 -4.27 14.85
C THR A 198 11.43 -2.80 14.48
N ALA A 199 12.56 -2.43 13.88
CA ALA A 199 12.83 -1.06 13.44
C ALA A 199 11.83 -0.59 12.38
N GLU A 200 11.50 -1.46 11.42
CA GLU A 200 10.54 -1.16 10.35
C GLU A 200 9.10 -1.02 10.89
N LEU A 201 8.69 -1.88 11.82
CA LEU A 201 7.40 -1.75 12.51
C LEU A 201 7.31 -0.44 13.31
N ARG A 202 8.42 0.02 13.89
CA ARG A 202 8.48 1.31 14.60
C ARG A 202 8.40 2.49 13.65
N GLN A 203 9.08 2.44 12.51
CA GLN A 203 8.92 3.46 11.46
C GLN A 203 7.48 3.52 10.96
N MET A 204 6.83 2.36 10.77
CA MET A 204 5.43 2.29 10.36
C MET A 204 4.50 2.82 11.45
N GLN A 205 4.72 2.45 12.71
CA GLN A 205 3.98 2.98 13.86
C GLN A 205 4.04 4.52 13.89
N ALA A 206 5.23 5.08 13.76
CA ALA A 206 5.45 6.52 13.74
C ALA A 206 4.80 7.19 12.51
N TRP A 207 4.98 6.61 11.33
CA TRP A 207 4.40 7.11 10.08
C TRP A 207 2.87 7.13 10.11
N LEU A 208 2.26 6.15 10.75
CA LEU A 208 0.81 6.07 10.95
C LEU A 208 0.33 6.88 12.16
N GLU A 209 1.22 7.56 12.90
CA GLU A 209 0.87 8.33 14.10
C GLU A 209 0.15 7.49 15.17
N LEU A 210 0.64 6.27 15.41
CA LEU A 210 0.12 5.35 16.43
C LEU A 210 1.01 5.37 17.67
N ASP A 211 0.44 5.11 18.84
CA ASP A 211 1.12 5.35 20.13
C ASP A 211 1.99 4.16 20.55
N ARG A 212 1.57 2.93 20.20
CA ARG A 212 2.30 1.71 20.54
C ARG A 212 2.08 0.58 19.54
N ILE A 213 2.87 -0.48 19.70
CA ILE A 213 2.78 -1.73 18.95
C ILE A 213 2.30 -2.83 19.90
N GLU A 214 1.26 -3.57 19.50
CA GLU A 214 0.82 -4.79 20.17
C GLU A 214 1.04 -5.98 19.23
N VAL A 215 1.59 -7.07 19.74
CA VAL A 215 1.88 -8.27 18.94
C VAL A 215 1.07 -9.43 19.49
N GLY A 216 0.32 -10.08 18.60
CA GLY A 216 -0.52 -11.22 18.88
C GLY A 216 0.27 -12.50 19.15
N GLN A 217 -0.46 -13.61 19.19
CA GLN A 217 0.11 -14.93 19.52
C GLN A 217 0.43 -15.78 18.28
N ARG A 218 -0.02 -15.38 17.08
CA ARG A 218 0.12 -16.21 15.87
C ARG A 218 1.52 -16.09 15.26
N GLY A 219 2.10 -17.23 14.90
CA GLY A 219 3.37 -17.33 14.17
C GLY A 219 4.61 -17.48 15.05
N ASP A 220 5.61 -18.14 14.50
CA ASP A 220 6.86 -18.55 15.18
C ASP A 220 7.75 -17.37 15.56
N LEU A 221 7.64 -16.24 14.86
CA LEU A 221 8.40 -15.02 15.14
C LEU A 221 7.75 -14.15 16.23
N ALA A 222 6.46 -14.35 16.53
CA ALA A 222 5.68 -13.49 17.43
C ALA A 222 6.23 -13.41 18.87
N PRO A 223 6.70 -14.50 19.52
CA PRO A 223 7.28 -14.42 20.87
C PRO A 223 8.54 -13.56 20.94
N LEU A 224 9.43 -13.69 19.94
CA LEU A 224 10.66 -12.89 19.85
C LEU A 224 10.33 -11.43 19.58
N LEU A 225 9.35 -11.16 18.72
CA LEU A 225 8.94 -9.82 18.37
C LEU A 225 8.31 -9.08 19.56
N ARG A 226 7.48 -9.77 20.36
CA ARG A 226 6.93 -9.23 21.62
C ARG A 226 8.04 -8.73 22.57
N ARG A 227 9.09 -9.53 22.75
CA ARG A 227 10.25 -9.17 23.58
C ARG A 227 11.03 -7.99 23.01
N ALA A 228 11.24 -7.97 21.70
CA ALA A 228 11.98 -6.89 21.04
C ALA A 228 11.25 -5.54 21.14
N VAL A 229 9.92 -5.55 20.93
CA VAL A 229 9.08 -4.35 21.02
C VAL A 229 9.05 -3.78 22.43
N SER A 230 8.96 -4.61 23.48
CA SER A 230 8.86 -4.17 24.88
C SER A 230 10.18 -3.61 25.44
N THR A 231 11.31 -4.24 25.11
CA THR A 231 12.64 -3.83 25.61
C THR A 231 13.03 -2.42 25.14
N SER A 232 12.66 -2.07 23.90
CA SER A 232 12.93 -0.75 23.32
C SER A 232 12.12 0.38 23.99
N THR A 233 10.90 0.10 24.44
CA THR A 233 10.06 1.07 25.17
C THR A 233 10.69 1.47 26.51
N ARG A 234 11.35 0.55 27.22
CA ARG A 234 12.01 0.84 28.50
C ARG A 234 13.26 1.74 28.35
N ARG A 235 14.06 1.61 27.29
CA ARG A 235 15.23 2.48 27.07
C ARG A 235 14.88 3.95 26.86
N ARG A 236 13.69 4.26 26.32
CA ARG A 236 13.22 5.66 26.19
C ARG A 236 12.75 6.25 27.51
N ALA A 237 12.24 5.44 28.44
CA ALA A 237 11.75 5.92 29.73
C ALA A 237 12.88 6.18 30.76
N SER A 238 14.06 5.60 30.56
CA SER A 238 15.22 5.74 31.46
C SER A 238 16.20 6.86 31.07
N THR A 239 15.84 7.72 30.12
CA THR A 239 16.69 8.85 29.65
C THR A 239 16.00 10.21 29.85
N LEU A 240 14.99 10.25 30.72
CA LEU A 240 14.39 11.46 31.28
C LEU A 240 14.66 11.45 32.79
#